data_AF-A0A945G3K9-F1
#
_entry.id   AF-A0A945G3K9-F1
#
_cell.length_a   1.000
_cell.length_b   1.000
_cell.length_c   1.000
_cell.angle_alpha   90.00
_cell.angle_beta   90.00
_cell.angle_gamma   90.00
#
_symmetry.space_group_name_H-M   'P 1'
#
loop_
_entity.id
_entity.type
_entity.pdbx_description
1 polymer ?
#
loop_
_entity_poly.entity_id
_entity_poly.type
_entity_poly.pdbx_seq_one_letter_code
_entity_poly.pdbx_strand_id
1 'polypeptide(L)'
;TFYNGNLQNVPHRVILKLQEQGWILRNTIIWSKTNPKPSSSKSNLTPSYEFIFHLTKSMEYDYYSTLTKLSDKTKPSLPPRHRSVNGEYSNFISPYLPNIKGKNMGDYWNEDIVRTSVANQKLDIEGEHPAPFPEEIITLPILQTSKEFELVLDPFMGSGTTGRVCDKLGRSFVGYDLKGY
;
A
#
# COMPACT_ATOMS: atom_id res chain seq x y z
N THR A 1 -19.87 8.69 3.34
CA THR A 1 -18.71 9.59 3.57
C THR A 1 -19.08 11.06 3.55
N PHE A 2 -20.11 11.49 2.82
CA PHE A 2 -20.58 12.87 2.85
C PHE A 2 -21.71 13.05 3.86
N TYR A 3 -21.78 14.21 4.49
CA TYR A 3 -22.90 14.66 5.32
C TYR A 3 -23.23 16.09 4.89
N ASN A 4 -24.47 16.34 4.45
CA ASN A 4 -24.92 17.63 3.90
C ASN A 4 -23.95 18.22 2.85
N GLY A 5 -23.51 17.39 1.89
CA GLY A 5 -22.58 17.81 0.82
C GLY A 5 -21.11 17.98 1.23
N ASN A 6 -20.79 17.87 2.52
CA ASN A 6 -19.42 17.97 3.03
C ASN A 6 -18.79 16.58 3.19
N LEU A 7 -17.59 16.38 2.61
CA LEU A 7 -16.82 15.14 2.78
C LEU A 7 -16.30 15.05 4.23
N GLN A 8 -16.74 14.05 4.97
CA GLN A 8 -16.48 13.95 6.40
C GLN A 8 -15.07 13.46 6.76
N ASN A 9 -14.25 13.09 5.76
CA ASN A 9 -12.89 12.58 5.98
C ASN A 9 -12.80 11.47 7.04
N VAL A 10 -13.83 10.61 7.13
CA VAL A 10 -13.96 9.59 8.18
C VAL A 10 -12.69 8.75 8.37
N PRO A 11 -12.04 8.21 7.30
CA PRO A 11 -10.82 7.42 7.49
C PRO A 11 -9.70 8.21 8.18
N HIS A 12 -9.44 9.44 7.75
CA HIS A 12 -8.41 10.29 8.37
C HIS A 12 -8.72 10.60 9.83
N ARG A 13 -9.99 10.79 10.20
CA ARG A 13 -10.39 11.01 11.60
C ARG A 13 -10.05 9.78 12.47
N VAL A 14 -10.22 8.57 11.94
CA VAL A 14 -9.80 7.33 12.62
C VAL A 14 -8.28 7.31 12.80
N ILE A 15 -7.52 7.62 11.75
CA ILE A 15 -6.05 7.61 11.80
C ILE A 15 -5.51 8.62 12.82
N LEU A 16 -6.03 9.85 12.81
CA LEU A 16 -5.64 10.86 13.80
C LEU A 16 -5.91 10.38 15.23
N LYS A 17 -7.05 9.73 15.47
CA LYS A 17 -7.36 9.19 16.79
C LYS A 17 -6.46 8.02 17.19
N LEU A 18 -6.07 7.17 16.24
CA LEU A 18 -5.08 6.10 16.49
C LEU A 18 -3.70 6.69 16.81
N GLN A 19 -3.29 7.76 16.15
CA GLN A 19 -2.03 8.45 16.46
C GLN A 19 -2.04 9.08 17.86
N GLU A 20 -3.17 9.69 18.27
CA GLU A 20 -3.35 10.15 19.66
C GLU A 20 -3.25 8.99 20.68
N GLN A 21 -3.56 7.76 20.27
CA GLN A 21 -3.43 6.54 21.08
C GLN A 21 -2.05 5.87 20.96
N GLY A 22 -1.07 6.52 20.33
CA GLY A 22 0.31 6.06 20.25
C GLY A 22 0.62 5.15 19.06
N TRP A 23 -0.29 4.98 18.10
CA TRP A 23 0.07 4.33 16.84
C TRP A 23 0.91 5.25 15.95
N ILE A 24 1.84 4.67 15.21
CA ILE A 24 2.73 5.38 14.30
C ILE A 24 2.24 5.18 12.87
N LEU A 25 1.78 6.25 12.21
CA LEU A 25 1.47 6.22 10.79
C LEU A 25 2.77 6.20 9.98
N ARG A 26 3.04 5.08 9.30
CA ARG A 26 4.25 4.89 8.47
C ARG A 26 4.04 5.43 7.07
N ASN A 27 2.92 5.09 6.46
CA ASN A 27 2.55 5.53 5.11
C ASN A 27 1.04 5.71 4.96
N THR A 28 0.67 6.70 4.14
CA THR A 28 -0.65 6.78 3.53
C THR A 28 -0.48 6.43 2.06
N ILE A 29 -0.96 5.26 1.67
CA ILE A 29 -0.87 4.74 0.30
C ILE A 29 -2.14 5.10 -0.45
N ILE A 30 -1.99 5.55 -1.70
CA ILE A 30 -3.09 5.81 -2.62
C ILE A 30 -3.21 4.63 -3.57
N TRP A 31 -4.31 3.89 -3.45
CA TRP A 31 -4.65 2.84 -4.41
C TRP A 31 -5.60 3.40 -5.48
N SER A 32 -5.11 3.51 -6.71
CA SER A 32 -5.88 3.91 -7.88
C SER A 32 -6.69 2.73 -8.43
N LYS A 33 -8.01 2.89 -8.51
CA LYS A 33 -8.91 1.86 -9.02
C LYS A 33 -8.89 1.86 -10.55
N THR A 34 -8.79 0.67 -11.14
CA THR A 34 -8.84 0.49 -12.60
C THR A 34 -10.21 0.88 -13.16
N ASN A 35 -11.28 0.42 -12.51
CA ASN A 35 -12.67 0.66 -12.92
C ASN A 35 -13.45 1.29 -11.76
N PRO A 36 -13.24 2.59 -11.46
CA PRO A 36 -13.95 3.23 -10.37
C PRO A 36 -15.44 3.31 -10.70
N LYS A 37 -16.27 2.95 -9.72
CA LYS A 37 -17.73 3.01 -9.89
C LYS A 37 -18.14 4.45 -10.21
N PRO A 38 -18.81 4.71 -11.35
CA PRO A 38 -19.22 6.05 -11.71
C PRO A 38 -20.19 6.63 -10.67
N SER A 39 -20.00 7.90 -10.35
CA SER A 39 -20.92 8.66 -9.50
C SER A 39 -21.79 9.55 -10.36
N SER A 40 -23.10 9.53 -10.14
CA SER A 40 -24.05 10.46 -10.77
C SER A 40 -24.13 11.82 -10.07
N SER A 41 -23.25 12.07 -9.11
CA SER A 41 -23.23 13.35 -8.40
C SER A 41 -22.88 14.50 -9.33
N LYS A 42 -23.60 15.62 -9.18
CA LYS A 42 -23.36 16.86 -9.91
C LYS A 42 -22.49 17.85 -9.14
N SER A 43 -22.24 17.60 -7.86
CA SER A 43 -21.58 18.53 -6.94
C SER A 43 -20.22 18.06 -6.43
N ASN A 44 -19.78 16.86 -6.80
CA ASN A 44 -18.45 16.34 -6.44
C ASN A 44 -17.95 15.30 -7.43
N LEU A 45 -16.64 15.07 -7.42
CA LEU A 45 -15.97 14.12 -8.29
C LEU A 45 -16.29 12.65 -7.91
N THR A 46 -16.25 11.77 -8.91
CA THR A 46 -16.30 10.32 -8.72
C THR A 46 -15.04 9.86 -7.97
N PRO A 47 -15.16 9.11 -6.85
CA PRO A 47 -14.01 8.53 -6.18
C PRO A 47 -13.28 7.53 -7.08
N SER A 48 -12.05 7.85 -7.48
CA SER A 48 -11.22 7.03 -8.35
C SER A 48 -10.12 6.25 -7.64
N TYR A 49 -9.93 6.48 -6.34
CA TYR A 49 -8.90 5.84 -5.53
C TYR A 49 -9.41 5.57 -4.12
N GLU A 50 -8.68 4.72 -3.38
CA GLU A 50 -8.85 4.51 -1.94
C GLU A 50 -7.53 4.73 -1.20
N PHE A 51 -7.63 4.98 0.11
CA PHE A 51 -6.46 5.06 0.98
C PHE A 51 -6.21 3.72 1.65
N ILE A 52 -4.95 3.31 1.68
CA ILE A 52 -4.45 2.22 2.54
C ILE A 52 -3.52 2.87 3.56
N PHE A 53 -3.85 2.76 4.85
CA PHE A 53 -3.04 3.33 5.91
C PHE A 53 -2.19 2.23 6.56
N HIS A 54 -0.87 2.41 6.53
CA HIS A 54 0.07 1.52 7.22
C HIS A 54 0.43 2.12 8.58
N LEU A 55 -0.04 1.49 9.65
CA LEU A 55 0.26 1.88 11.03
C LEU A 55 1.01 0.78 11.77
N THR A 56 1.91 1.18 12.67
CA THR A 56 2.65 0.27 13.55
C THR A 56 2.53 0.70 15.00
N LYS A 57 2.75 -0.23 15.93
CA LYS A 57 2.80 0.05 17.38
C LYS A 57 4.16 0.60 17.83
N SER A 58 5.21 0.32 17.08
CA SER A 58 6.61 0.67 17.37
C SER A 58 7.37 0.93 16.07
N MET A 59 8.54 1.57 16.20
CA MET A 59 9.50 1.70 15.10
C MET A 59 10.28 0.40 14.86
N GLU A 60 10.32 -0.48 15.86
CA GLU A 60 10.85 -1.83 15.78
C GLU A 60 9.73 -2.77 15.33
N TYR A 61 9.61 -2.96 14.02
CA TYR A 61 8.66 -3.90 13.40
C TYR A 61 9.28 -4.52 12.15
N ASP A 62 8.81 -5.69 11.77
CA ASP A 62 9.27 -6.35 10.55
C ASP A 62 8.81 -5.55 9.32
N TYR A 63 9.78 -5.15 8.49
CA TYR A 63 9.52 -4.46 7.23
C TYR A 63 10.44 -4.97 6.12
N TYR A 64 9.87 -5.63 5.13
CA TYR A 64 10.56 -6.18 3.98
C TYR A 64 10.31 -5.30 2.75
N SER A 65 11.36 -4.62 2.27
CA SER A 65 11.20 -3.69 1.15
C SER A 65 10.85 -4.43 -0.15
N THR A 66 9.76 -3.99 -0.79
CA THR A 66 9.40 -4.47 -2.13
C THR A 66 10.03 -3.59 -3.21
N LEU A 67 10.63 -4.24 -4.20
CA LEU A 67 11.26 -3.58 -5.33
C LEU A 67 10.34 -3.59 -6.55
N THR A 68 10.26 -2.43 -7.20
CA THR A 68 9.68 -2.26 -8.53
C THR A 68 10.80 -2.20 -9.57
N LYS A 69 10.51 -2.67 -10.78
CA LYS A 69 11.47 -2.57 -11.89
C LYS A 69 11.80 -1.10 -12.15
N LEU A 70 13.08 -0.84 -12.45
CA LEU A 70 13.48 0.46 -12.96
C LEU A 70 12.88 0.66 -14.36
N SER A 71 12.62 1.91 -14.71
CA SER A 71 12.26 2.23 -16.08
C SER A 71 13.49 2.06 -16.96
N ASP A 72 13.32 1.58 -18.19
CA ASP A 72 14.39 1.51 -19.19
C ASP A 72 15.04 2.87 -19.49
N LYS A 73 14.33 3.96 -19.16
CA LYS A 73 14.83 5.34 -19.29
C LYS A 73 15.70 5.77 -18.12
N THR A 74 15.74 5.01 -17.02
CA THR A 74 16.54 5.35 -15.85
C THR A 74 18.02 5.16 -16.16
N LYS A 75 18.78 6.25 -16.17
CA LYS A 75 20.22 6.27 -16.39
C LYS A 75 20.93 6.84 -15.16
N PRO A 76 22.21 6.49 -14.95
CA PRO A 76 23.05 7.21 -14.01
C PRO A 76 22.98 8.72 -14.29
N SER A 77 22.74 9.51 -13.26
CA SER A 77 22.65 10.95 -13.38
C SER A 77 23.36 11.64 -12.23
N LEU A 78 23.71 12.91 -12.45
CA LEU A 78 24.06 13.78 -11.33
C LEU A 78 22.85 13.86 -10.37
N PRO A 79 23.09 14.02 -9.06
CA PRO A 79 22.01 14.17 -8.10
C PRO A 79 21.19 15.42 -8.48
N PRO A 80 19.85 15.39 -8.27
CA PRO A 80 19.04 16.58 -8.40
C PRO A 80 19.64 17.70 -7.54
N ARG A 81 19.80 18.91 -8.11
CA ARG A 81 20.22 20.07 -7.31
C ARG A 81 19.10 20.41 -6.33
N HIS A 82 19.21 19.92 -5.11
CA HIS A 82 18.38 20.39 -4.01
C HIS A 82 18.98 21.69 -3.49
N ARG A 83 18.22 22.79 -3.65
CA ARG A 83 18.53 24.06 -2.99
C ARG A 83 18.26 23.86 -1.50
N SER A 84 19.29 24.00 -0.66
CA SER A 84 19.03 24.03 0.78
C SER A 84 18.18 25.27 1.11
N VAL A 85 17.42 25.18 2.20
CA VAL A 85 16.60 26.30 2.71
C VAL A 85 17.48 27.54 2.99
N ASN A 86 18.77 27.32 3.27
CA ASN A 86 19.75 28.36 3.58
C ASN A 86 20.60 28.80 2.36
N GLY A 87 20.31 28.30 1.16
CA GLY A 87 21.04 28.65 -0.07
C GLY A 87 22.45 28.06 -0.20
N GLU A 88 22.94 27.35 0.81
CA GLU A 88 24.19 26.61 0.76
C GLU A 88 24.03 25.31 -0.04
N TYR A 89 24.92 25.07 -0.99
CA TYR A 89 24.96 23.81 -1.71
C TYR A 89 25.64 22.74 -0.85
N SER A 90 25.10 21.52 -0.84
CA SER A 90 25.82 20.38 -0.26
C SER A 90 27.14 20.18 -1.00
N ASN A 91 28.28 20.28 -0.31
CA ASN A 91 29.61 20.10 -0.89
C ASN A 91 29.89 18.66 -1.37
N PHE A 92 29.00 17.71 -1.08
CA PHE A 92 29.10 16.32 -1.53
C PHE A 92 28.19 16.09 -2.72
N ILE A 93 28.79 15.84 -3.89
CA ILE A 93 28.09 15.35 -5.08
C ILE A 93 28.19 13.83 -5.07
N SER A 94 27.20 13.15 -4.50
CA SER A 94 27.07 11.70 -4.67
C SER A 94 26.27 11.43 -5.96
N PRO A 95 26.84 10.75 -6.96
CA PRO A 95 26.11 10.42 -8.18
C PRO A 95 24.93 9.50 -7.86
N TYR A 96 23.82 9.67 -8.59
CA TYR A 96 22.71 8.73 -8.53
C TYR A 96 23.07 7.50 -9.37
N LEU A 97 23.27 6.38 -8.70
CA LEU A 97 23.51 5.08 -9.32
C LEU A 97 22.25 4.22 -9.20
N PRO A 98 21.59 3.87 -10.32
CA PRO A 98 20.40 3.02 -10.27
C PRO A 98 20.75 1.60 -9.80
N ASN A 99 20.00 1.10 -8.83
CA ASN A 99 20.15 -0.26 -8.33
C ASN A 99 19.64 -1.28 -9.36
N ILE A 100 20.51 -2.20 -9.79
CA ILE A 100 20.21 -3.25 -10.78
C ILE A 100 19.02 -4.12 -10.35
N LYS A 101 18.80 -4.30 -9.04
CA LYS A 101 17.68 -5.09 -8.50
C LYS A 101 16.33 -4.39 -8.56
N GLY A 102 16.29 -3.09 -8.83
CA GLY A 102 15.07 -2.27 -8.86
C GLY A 102 15.10 -1.08 -7.91
N LYS A 103 14.01 -0.31 -7.88
CA LYS A 103 13.78 0.79 -6.94
C LYS A 103 12.73 0.40 -5.91
N ASN A 104 12.79 0.98 -4.72
CA ASN A 104 11.72 0.80 -3.73
C ASN A 104 10.36 1.20 -4.33
N MET A 105 9.34 0.41 -4.03
CA MET A 105 7.96 0.70 -4.42
C MET A 105 7.49 2.02 -3.80
N GLY A 106 6.76 2.81 -4.60
CA GLY A 106 6.15 4.06 -4.13
C GLY A 106 4.85 3.81 -3.36
N ASP A 107 4.31 4.87 -2.78
CA ASP A 107 3.03 4.90 -2.07
C ASP A 107 1.82 5.16 -2.99
N TYR A 108 2.03 5.32 -4.30
CA TYR A 108 0.97 5.33 -5.30
C TYR A 108 0.88 3.99 -6.01
N TRP A 109 -0.21 3.27 -5.78
CA TRP A 109 -0.43 1.91 -6.27
C TRP A 109 -1.49 1.94 -7.37
N ASN A 110 -1.09 1.59 -8.58
CA ASN A 110 -2.02 1.20 -9.65
C ASN A 110 -1.88 -0.31 -9.87
N GLU A 111 -2.78 -0.88 -10.68
CA GLU A 111 -2.80 -2.32 -10.94
C GLU A 111 -1.48 -2.85 -11.49
N ASP A 112 -0.85 -2.15 -12.45
CA ASP A 112 0.42 -2.55 -13.04
C ASP A 112 1.55 -2.60 -12.00
N ILE A 113 1.63 -1.59 -11.12
CA ILE A 113 2.62 -1.53 -10.04
C ILE A 113 2.38 -2.67 -9.07
N VAL A 114 1.14 -2.91 -8.66
CA VAL A 114 0.79 -3.96 -7.71
C VAL A 114 1.11 -5.33 -8.29
N ARG A 115 0.61 -5.65 -9.50
CA ARG A 115 0.89 -6.92 -10.20
C ARG A 115 2.39 -7.14 -10.41
N THR A 116 3.11 -6.13 -10.91
CA THR A 116 4.56 -6.25 -11.13
C THR A 116 5.32 -6.47 -9.82
N SER A 117 4.93 -5.80 -8.75
CA SER A 117 5.59 -5.90 -7.45
C SER A 117 5.34 -7.24 -6.78
N VAL A 118 4.13 -7.79 -6.92
CA VAL A 118 3.78 -9.14 -6.45
C VAL A 118 4.52 -10.20 -7.27
N ALA A 119 4.54 -10.10 -8.60
CA ALA A 119 5.25 -11.06 -9.47
C ALA A 119 6.77 -11.09 -9.18
N ASN A 120 7.37 -9.96 -8.83
CA ASN A 120 8.78 -9.90 -8.44
C ASN A 120 9.09 -10.64 -7.13
N GLN A 121 8.08 -10.97 -6.31
CA GLN A 121 8.27 -11.72 -5.06
C GLN A 121 8.41 -13.24 -5.28
N LYS A 122 8.39 -13.75 -6.53
CA LYS A 122 8.47 -15.18 -6.89
C LYS A 122 7.40 -16.04 -6.18
N LEU A 123 6.13 -15.68 -6.36
CA LEU A 123 5.01 -16.38 -5.74
C LEU A 123 4.09 -16.98 -6.81
N ASP A 124 3.70 -18.25 -6.65
CA ASP A 124 2.74 -18.94 -7.52
C ASP A 124 1.31 -18.55 -7.13
N ILE A 125 0.91 -17.32 -7.44
CA ILE A 125 -0.46 -16.82 -7.18
C ILE A 125 -1.23 -16.84 -8.51
N GLU A 126 -1.91 -17.95 -8.80
CA GLU A 126 -2.90 -18.04 -9.88
C GLU A 126 -4.32 -17.81 -9.34
N GLY A 127 -5.17 -17.14 -10.13
CA GLY A 127 -6.63 -17.06 -9.93
C GLY A 127 -7.24 -15.66 -10.08
N GLU A 128 -8.11 -15.46 -11.08
CA GLU A 128 -9.06 -14.34 -11.09
C GLU A 128 -10.31 -14.73 -10.30
N HIS A 129 -10.62 -14.02 -9.21
CA HIS A 129 -11.76 -14.32 -8.35
C HIS A 129 -12.54 -13.07 -7.94
N PRO A 130 -13.87 -13.18 -7.75
CA PRO A 130 -14.76 -12.07 -7.43
C PRO A 130 -14.63 -11.67 -5.95
N ALA A 131 -13.50 -11.08 -5.59
CA ALA A 131 -13.29 -10.45 -4.30
C ALA A 131 -13.69 -8.95 -4.38
N PRO A 132 -14.11 -8.33 -3.25
CA PRO A 132 -14.40 -6.89 -3.22
C PRO A 132 -13.16 -6.02 -3.52
N PHE A 133 -11.96 -6.58 -3.37
CA PHE A 133 -10.66 -6.02 -3.77
C PHE A 133 -9.74 -7.14 -4.33
N PRO A 134 -8.80 -6.85 -5.24
CA PRO A 134 -7.86 -7.83 -5.78
C PRO A 134 -6.95 -8.43 -4.70
N GLU A 135 -6.61 -9.72 -4.80
CA GLU A 135 -5.74 -10.43 -3.85
C GLU A 135 -4.36 -9.77 -3.74
N GLU A 136 -3.85 -9.25 -4.86
CA GLU A 136 -2.52 -8.65 -4.99
C GLU A 136 -2.33 -7.42 -4.08
N ILE A 137 -3.41 -6.72 -3.75
CA ILE A 137 -3.35 -5.56 -2.86
C ILE A 137 -3.09 -5.95 -1.42
N ILE A 138 -3.56 -7.13 -1.00
CA ILE A 138 -3.34 -7.66 0.35
C ILE A 138 -2.03 -8.46 0.43
N THR A 139 -1.63 -9.09 -0.68
CA THR A 139 -0.36 -9.78 -0.81
C THR A 139 0.83 -8.91 -0.39
N LEU A 140 0.86 -7.64 -0.84
CA LEU A 140 1.96 -6.73 -0.53
C LEU A 140 2.08 -6.40 0.97
N PRO A 141 1.04 -5.93 1.68
CA PRO A 141 1.08 -5.77 3.13
C PRO A 141 1.54 -7.01 3.87
N ILE A 142 1.01 -8.19 3.55
CA ILE A 142 1.39 -9.44 4.24
C ILE A 142 2.88 -9.73 4.05
N LEU A 143 3.40 -9.63 2.83
CA LEU A 143 4.81 -9.88 2.55
C LEU A 143 5.73 -8.82 3.14
N GLN A 144 5.28 -7.57 3.18
CA GLN A 144 6.05 -6.46 3.71
C GLN A 144 6.14 -6.49 5.23
N THR A 145 5.11 -6.99 5.93
CA THR A 145 5.01 -6.85 7.40
C THR A 145 4.79 -8.15 8.15
N SER A 146 5.01 -9.32 7.52
CA SER A 146 4.95 -10.63 8.21
C SER A 146 5.90 -11.66 7.61
N LYS A 147 6.27 -12.66 8.43
CA LYS A 147 7.01 -13.86 8.02
C LYS A 147 6.07 -15.04 7.80
N GLU A 148 6.60 -16.09 7.19
CA GLU A 148 5.91 -17.39 7.15
C GLU A 148 5.57 -17.86 8.57
N PHE A 149 4.45 -18.56 8.70
CA PHE A 149 3.85 -19.09 9.92
C PHE A 149 3.36 -18.05 10.93
N GLU A 150 3.62 -16.76 10.74
CA GLU A 150 3.05 -15.70 11.58
C GLU A 150 1.53 -15.59 11.39
N LEU A 151 0.88 -15.03 12.40
CA LEU A 151 -0.57 -14.88 12.45
C LEU A 151 -1.00 -13.53 11.86
N VAL A 152 -1.91 -13.58 10.89
CA VAL A 152 -2.63 -12.42 10.34
C VAL A 152 -4.07 -12.42 10.88
N LEU A 153 -4.50 -11.25 11.37
CA LEU A 153 -5.86 -11.01 11.85
C LEU A 153 -6.61 -10.08 10.91
N ASP A 154 -7.81 -10.50 10.48
CA ASP A 154 -8.74 -9.65 9.76
C ASP A 154 -10.11 -9.62 10.48
N PRO A 155 -10.42 -8.57 11.25
CA PRO A 155 -11.69 -8.49 11.99
C PRO A 155 -12.89 -8.09 11.11
N PHE A 156 -12.69 -7.89 9.80
CA PHE A 156 -13.73 -7.55 8.82
C PHE A 156 -13.55 -8.39 7.54
N MET A 157 -13.38 -9.70 7.71
CA MET A 157 -12.84 -10.57 6.66
C MET A 157 -13.71 -10.69 5.40
N GLY A 158 -15.01 -10.37 5.48
CA GLY A 158 -15.94 -10.46 4.37
C GLY A 158 -15.90 -11.83 3.68
N SER A 159 -15.64 -11.85 2.38
CA SER A 159 -15.50 -13.07 1.58
C SER A 159 -14.20 -13.88 1.82
N GLY A 160 -13.40 -13.50 2.82
CA GLY A 160 -12.21 -14.24 3.25
C GLY A 160 -10.99 -14.09 2.35
N THR A 161 -10.90 -13.01 1.57
CA THR A 161 -9.77 -12.75 0.65
C THR A 161 -8.42 -12.74 1.38
N THR A 162 -8.32 -12.08 2.53
CA THR A 162 -7.12 -12.06 3.36
C THR A 162 -6.68 -13.47 3.75
N GLY A 163 -7.63 -14.33 4.15
CA GLY A 163 -7.35 -15.72 4.53
C GLY A 163 -6.81 -16.57 3.38
N ARG A 164 -7.38 -16.43 2.18
CA ARG A 164 -6.86 -17.12 0.97
C ARG A 164 -5.43 -16.71 0.65
N VAL A 165 -5.12 -15.41 0.74
CA VAL A 165 -3.76 -14.92 0.52
C VAL A 165 -2.82 -15.45 1.61
N CYS A 166 -3.25 -15.48 2.87
CA CYS A 166 -2.44 -16.05 3.95
C CYS A 166 -2.11 -17.52 3.69
N ASP A 167 -3.08 -18.34 3.28
CA ASP A 167 -2.88 -19.75 2.95
C ASP A 167 -1.83 -19.93 1.82
N LYS A 168 -1.99 -19.19 0.72
CA LYS A 168 -1.02 -19.20 -0.40
C LYS A 168 0.40 -18.79 0.04
N LEU A 169 0.50 -17.88 1.00
CA LEU A 169 1.77 -17.37 1.51
C LEU A 169 2.29 -18.13 2.74
N GLY A 170 1.62 -19.19 3.20
CA GLY A 170 2.03 -19.93 4.40
C GLY A 170 1.96 -19.12 5.70
N ARG A 171 0.98 -18.22 5.84
CA ARG A 171 0.68 -17.49 7.09
C ARG A 171 -0.54 -18.12 7.79
N SER A 172 -0.55 -18.09 9.11
CA SER A 172 -1.74 -18.43 9.88
C SER A 172 -2.76 -17.29 9.78
N PHE A 173 -4.05 -17.62 9.76
CA PHE A 173 -5.11 -16.62 9.61
C PHE A 173 -6.23 -16.79 10.63
N VAL A 174 -6.67 -15.67 11.22
CA VAL A 174 -7.91 -15.59 12.00
C VAL A 174 -8.74 -14.45 11.42
N GLY A 175 -9.99 -14.74 11.09
CA GLY A 175 -10.92 -13.78 10.52
C GLY A 175 -12.23 -13.72 11.32
N TYR A 176 -12.82 -12.53 11.39
CA TYR A 176 -14.17 -12.31 11.93
C TYR A 176 -15.01 -11.56 10.91
N ASP A 177 -16.27 -11.94 10.79
CA ASP A 177 -17.29 -11.12 10.13
C ASP A 177 -18.61 -11.26 10.89
N LEU A 178 -19.45 -10.22 10.83
CA LEU A 178 -20.78 -10.25 11.44
C LEU A 178 -21.79 -11.02 10.58
N LYS A 179 -21.51 -11.18 9.28
CA LYS A 179 -22.33 -11.98 8.39
C LYS A 179 -21.83 -13.42 8.38
N GLY A 180 -22.76 -14.36 8.56
CA GLY A 180 -22.52 -15.74 8.14
C GLY A 180 -22.51 -15.78 6.61
N TYR A 181 -21.48 -16.41 6.05
CA TYR A 181 -21.32 -16.63 4.62
C TYR A 181 -21.61 -18.09 4.27
#